data_AF-A0AAJ6F2W9-F1
#
_entry.id   AF-A0AAJ6F2W9-F1
#
_cell.length_a   1.000
_cell.length_b   1.000
_cell.length_c   1.000
_cell.angle_alpha   90.00
_cell.angle_beta   90.00
_cell.angle_gamma   90.00
#
_symmetry.space_group_name_H-M   'P 1'
#
loop_
_entity.id
_entity.type
_entity.pdbx_description
1 polymer ?
#
loop_
_entity_poly.entity_id
_entity_poly.type
_entity_poly.pdbx_seq_one_letter_code
_entity_poly.pdbx_strand_id
1 'polypeptide(L)'
;MNWGKAVLLLSCLFLGCADLITTNEILHLGLGELNPFMRVAQAWFGTWWLIPKLGLTYLVMWLLWRSNNIYNIALVVAFCSTPVLNNLMLIAGTN
;
A
#
# COMPACT_ATOMS: atom_id res chain seq x y z
N MET A 1 -13.50 21.84 0.47
CA MET A 1 -12.48 20.77 0.61
C MET A 1 -11.11 21.42 0.46
N ASN A 2 -10.19 21.22 1.40
CA ASN A 2 -8.83 21.78 1.29
C ASN A 2 -8.08 21.06 0.16
N TRP A 3 -7.56 21.80 -0.81
CA TRP A 3 -6.82 21.26 -1.96
C TRP A 3 -5.63 20.38 -1.54
N GLY A 4 -4.91 20.74 -0.47
CA GLY A 4 -3.80 19.93 0.04
C GLY A 4 -4.25 18.55 0.54
N LYS A 5 -5.42 18.48 1.19
CA LYS A 5 -6.02 17.21 1.61
C LYS A 5 -6.45 16.37 0.41
N ALA A 6 -7.03 16.98 -0.62
CA ALA A 6 -7.41 16.28 -1.84
C ALA A 6 -6.19 15.64 -2.53
N VAL A 7 -5.09 16.38 -2.66
CA VAL A 7 -3.83 15.86 -3.21
C VAL A 7 -3.33 14.66 -2.39
N LEU A 8 -3.28 14.77 -1.06
CA LEU A 8 -2.82 13.67 -0.20
C LEU A 8 -3.68 12.41 -0.32
N LEU A 9 -5.00 12.57 -0.42
CA LEU A 9 -5.91 11.43 -0.62
C LEU A 9 -5.73 10.77 -1.98
N LEU A 10 -5.52 11.56 -3.03
CA LEU A 10 -5.19 11.04 -4.37
C LEU A 10 -3.83 10.32 -4.37
N SER A 11 -2.83 10.87 -3.67
CA SER A 11 -1.54 10.19 -3.48
C SER A 11 -1.70 8.87 -2.72
N CYS A 12 -2.53 8.83 -1.67
CA CYS A 12 -2.84 7.60 -0.94
C CYS A 12 -3.45 6.53 -1.87
N LEU A 13 -4.42 6.92 -2.70
CA LEU A 13 -5.04 6.02 -3.67
C LEU A 13 -4.01 5.51 -4.68
N PHE A 14 -3.16 6.40 -5.21
CA PHE A 14 -2.11 6.03 -6.15
C PHE A 14 -1.11 5.04 -5.54
N LEU A 15 -0.68 5.28 -4.30
CA LEU A 15 0.20 4.37 -3.57
C LEU A 15 -0.47 3.01 -3.31
N GLY A 16 -1.75 2.98 -2.97
CA GLY A 16 -2.51 1.73 -2.83
C GLY A 16 -2.59 0.93 -4.13
N CYS A 17 -2.85 1.60 -5.26
CA CYS A 17 -2.81 0.95 -6.57
C CYS A 17 -1.40 0.42 -6.92
N ALA A 18 -0.36 1.21 -6.65
CA ALA A 18 1.02 0.81 -6.88
C ALA A 18 1.42 -0.40 -6.02
N ASP A 19 0.98 -0.46 -4.75
CA ASP A 19 1.20 -1.61 -3.87
C ASP A 19 0.54 -2.86 -4.46
N LEU A 20 -0.71 -2.78 -4.93
CA LEU A 20 -1.40 -3.91 -5.55
C LEU A 20 -0.68 -4.44 -6.80
N ILE A 21 -0.26 -3.56 -7.69
CA ILE A 21 0.46 -3.92 -8.92
C ILE A 21 1.78 -4.61 -8.56
N THR A 22 2.59 -3.98 -7.70
CA THR A 22 3.90 -4.52 -7.31
C THR A 22 3.80 -5.82 -6.51
N THR A 23 2.73 -5.99 -5.73
CA THR A 23 2.44 -7.25 -5.03
C THR A 23 2.09 -8.36 -6.01
N ASN A 24 1.30 -8.05 -7.03
CA ASN A 24 0.94 -9.02 -8.06
C ASN A 24 2.19 -9.53 -8.80
N GLU A 25 3.11 -8.62 -9.14
CA GLU A 25 4.40 -8.99 -9.76
C GLU A 25 5.25 -9.89 -8.85
N ILE A 26 5.36 -9.54 -7.56
CA ILE A 26 6.10 -10.37 -6.58
C ILE A 26 5.48 -11.76 -6.43
N LEU A 27 4.15 -11.85 -6.40
CA LEU A 27 3.44 -13.12 -6.36
C LEU A 27 3.71 -13.95 -7.61
N HIS A 28 3.75 -13.33 -8.80
CA HIS A 28 4.12 -13.99 -10.05
C HIS A 28 5.57 -14.50 -10.04
N LEU A 29 6.49 -13.76 -9.43
CA LEU A 29 7.89 -14.15 -9.25
C LEU A 29 8.11 -15.21 -8.15
N GLY A 30 7.06 -15.62 -7.43
CA GLY A 30 7.16 -16.57 -6.31
C GLY A 30 7.84 -15.98 -5.07
N LEU A 31 7.94 -14.65 -5.00
CA LEU A 31 8.57 -13.94 -3.90
C LEU A 31 7.56 -13.62 -2.79
N GLY A 32 8.07 -13.40 -1.58
CA GLY A 32 7.29 -12.96 -0.43
C GLY A 32 7.77 -11.62 0.06
N GLU A 33 6.85 -10.77 0.54
CA GLU A 33 7.17 -9.48 1.14
C GLU A 33 8.27 -9.57 2.23
N LEU A 34 9.06 -8.51 2.43
CA LEU A 34 10.12 -8.50 3.45
C LEU A 34 9.55 -8.40 4.87
N ASN A 35 8.38 -7.80 5.03
CA ASN A 35 7.74 -7.69 6.34
C ASN A 35 7.21 -9.06 6.77
N PRO A 36 7.67 -9.63 7.91
CA PRO A 36 7.29 -10.98 8.33
C PRO A 36 5.79 -11.17 8.52
N PHE A 37 5.06 -10.15 9.00
CA PHE A 37 3.60 -10.22 9.14
C PHE A 37 2.90 -10.30 7.78
N MET A 38 3.31 -9.45 6.85
CA MET A 38 2.73 -9.41 5.51
C MET A 38 3.12 -10.65 4.70
N ARG A 39 4.32 -11.19 4.90
CA ARG A 39 4.74 -12.48 4.33
C ARG A 39 3.88 -13.63 4.82
N VAL A 40 3.56 -13.70 6.11
CA VAL A 40 2.68 -14.74 6.66
C VAL A 40 1.28 -14.59 6.07
N ALA A 41 0.73 -13.38 6.03
CA ALA A 41 -0.57 -13.13 5.42
C ALA A 41 -0.58 -13.49 3.92
N GLN A 42 0.46 -13.10 3.18
CA GLN A 42 0.64 -13.44 1.77
C GLN A 42 0.75 -14.96 1.57
N ALA A 43 1.44 -15.70 2.44
CA ALA A 43 1.53 -17.15 2.36
C ALA A 43 0.17 -17.83 2.63
N TRP A 44 -0.66 -17.24 3.49
CA TRP A 44 -1.99 -17.77 3.81
C TRP A 44 -3.03 -17.45 2.73
N PHE A 45 -3.02 -16.23 2.21
CA PHE A 45 -4.00 -15.77 1.23
C PHE A 45 -3.57 -15.99 -0.23
N GLY A 46 -2.28 -16.16 -0.51
CA GLY A 46 -1.76 -16.30 -1.87
C GLY A 46 -2.17 -15.12 -2.76
N THR A 47 -2.76 -15.41 -3.91
CA THR A 47 -3.30 -14.39 -4.84
C THR A 47 -4.48 -13.60 -4.25
N TRP A 48 -5.22 -14.17 -3.28
CA TRP A 48 -6.29 -13.46 -2.58
C TRP A 48 -5.77 -12.34 -1.69
N TRP A 49 -4.46 -12.25 -1.44
CA TRP A 49 -3.83 -11.19 -0.63
C TRP A 49 -4.08 -9.78 -1.17
N LEU A 50 -4.34 -9.65 -2.47
CA LEU A 50 -4.70 -8.37 -3.10
C LEU A 50 -6.02 -7.79 -2.55
N ILE A 51 -6.99 -8.64 -2.15
CA ILE A 51 -8.29 -8.17 -1.66
C ILE A 51 -8.16 -7.47 -0.29
N PRO A 52 -7.52 -8.08 0.74
CA PRO A 52 -7.23 -7.39 1.99
C PRO A 52 -6.45 -6.08 1.81
N LYS A 53 -5.47 -6.04 0.89
CA LYS A 53 -4.71 -4.81 0.59
C LYS A 53 -5.58 -3.69 0.04
N LEU A 54 -6.46 -4.03 -0.91
CA LEU A 54 -7.41 -3.07 -1.46
C LEU A 54 -8.39 -2.58 -0.38
N GLY A 55 -8.90 -3.50 0.44
CA GLY A 55 -9.76 -3.17 1.58
C GLY A 55 -9.08 -2.22 2.57
N LEU A 56 -7.80 -2.46 2.88
CA LEU A 56 -7.01 -1.59 3.76
C LEU A 56 -6.82 -0.20 3.15
N THR A 57 -6.59 -0.11 1.83
CA THR A 57 -6.46 1.17 1.13
C THR A 57 -7.74 1.99 1.26
N TYR A 58 -8.91 1.40 1.01
CA TYR A 58 -10.19 2.09 1.18
C TYR A 58 -10.45 2.50 2.64
N LEU A 59 -10.12 1.63 3.60
CA LEU A 59 -10.25 1.93 5.03
C LEU A 59 -9.38 3.14 5.42
N VAL A 60 -8.11 3.15 5.00
CA VAL A 60 -7.18 4.26 5.25
C VAL A 60 -7.70 5.54 4.60
N MET A 61 -8.12 5.49 3.33
CA MET A 61 -8.70 6.65 2.64
C MET A 61 -9.92 7.20 3.38
N TRP A 62 -10.81 6.34 3.87
CA TRP A 62 -11.98 6.76 4.65
C TRP A 62 -11.58 7.43 5.99
N LEU A 63 -10.60 6.88 6.70
CA LEU A 63 -10.07 7.48 7.93
C LEU A 63 -9.41 8.85 7.67
N LEU A 64 -8.60 8.94 6.61
CA LEU A 64 -7.97 10.20 6.19
C LEU A 64 -8.99 11.23 5.73
N TRP A 65 -10.06 10.79 5.07
CA TRP A 65 -11.19 11.65 4.70
C TRP A 65 -11.87 12.25 5.93
N ARG A 66 -11.98 11.52 7.04
CA ARG A 66 -12.57 12.03 8.29
C ARG A 66 -11.62 12.92 9.11
N SER A 67 -10.30 12.81 8.89
CA SER A 67 -9.31 13.61 9.62
C SER A 67 -9.30 15.08 9.18
N ASN A 68 -9.16 16.00 10.13
CA ASN A 68 -9.01 17.44 9.86
C ASN A 68 -7.56 17.93 9.95
N ASN A 69 -6.63 17.10 10.43
CA ASN A 69 -5.23 17.47 10.59
C ASN A 69 -4.40 17.01 9.38
N ILE A 70 -3.94 17.96 8.57
CA ILE A 70 -3.20 17.71 7.33
C ILE A 70 -1.84 17.05 7.58
N TYR A 71 -1.15 17.40 8.68
CA TYR A 71 0.15 16.80 9.00
C TYR A 71 0.01 15.30 9.29
N ASN A 72 -1.01 14.92 10.05
CA ASN A 72 -1.29 13.50 10.32
C ASN A 72 -1.65 12.75 9.04
N ILE A 73 -2.41 13.39 8.14
CA ILE A 73 -2.72 12.79 6.83
C ILE A 73 -1.43 12.58 6.02
N ALA A 74 -0.55 13.58 5.94
CA ALA A 74 0.70 13.48 5.21
C ALA A 74 1.62 12.38 5.75
N LEU A 75 1.72 12.24 7.09
CA LEU A 75 2.49 11.17 7.71
C LEU A 75 1.96 9.79 7.33
N VAL A 76 0.64 9.58 7.43
CA VAL A 76 0.03 8.28 7.07
C VAL A 76 0.25 7.97 5.58
N VAL A 77 0.08 8.96 4.70
CA VAL A 77 0.35 8.80 3.26
C VAL A 77 1.80 8.45 3.00
N ALA A 78 2.75 9.06 3.71
CA ALA A 78 4.16 8.70 3.63
C ALA A 78 4.39 7.24 4.08
N PHE A 79 3.76 6.79 5.16
CA PHE A 79 3.83 5.39 5.59
C PHE A 79 3.25 4.42 4.54
N CYS A 80 2.22 4.79 3.80
CA CYS A 80 1.68 3.97 2.71
C CYS A 80 2.68 3.72 1.56
N SER A 81 3.77 4.49 1.46
CA SER A 81 4.83 4.23 0.47
C SER A 81 5.75 3.06 0.84
N THR A 82 5.80 2.68 2.13
CA THR A 82 6.67 1.59 2.60
C THR A 82 6.43 0.24 1.93
N PRO A 83 5.19 -0.27 1.76
CA PRO A 83 4.95 -1.52 1.06
C PRO A 83 5.30 -1.42 -0.43
N VAL A 84 5.04 -0.28 -1.08
CA VAL A 84 5.39 -0.04 -2.49
C VAL A 84 6.91 -0.11 -2.68
N LEU A 85 7.67 0.61 -1.85
CA LEU A 85 9.13 0.63 -1.91
C LEU A 85 9.72 -0.75 -1.60
N ASN A 86 9.20 -1.43 -0.58
CA ASN A 86 9.56 -2.82 -0.27
C ASN A 86 9.40 -3.72 -1.49
N ASN A 87 8.25 -3.64 -2.16
CA ASN A 87 7.97 -4.50 -3.31
C ASN A 87 8.87 -4.17 -4.50
N LEU A 88 9.07 -2.88 -4.79
CA LEU A 88 9.97 -2.44 -5.86
C LEU A 88 11.41 -2.89 -5.62
N MET A 89 11.90 -2.85 -4.37
CA MET A 89 13.24 -3.35 -4.04
C MET A 89 13.38 -4.85 -4.29
N LEU A 90 12.35 -5.64 -3.97
CA LEU A 90 12.33 -7.07 -4.26
C LEU A 90 12.38 -7.31 -5.77
N ILE A 91 11.50 -6.66 -6.53
CA ILE A 91 11.48 -6.78 -8.00
C ILE A 91 12.83 -6.39 -8.61
N ALA A 92 13.40 -5.26 -8.18
CA ALA A 92 14.70 -4.78 -8.65
C ALA A 92 15.85 -5.75 -8.31
N GLY A 93 15.78 -6.47 -7.19
CA GLY A 93 16.78 -7.47 -6.81
C GLY A 93 16.62 -8.83 -7.50
N THR A 94 15.58 -9.01 -8.30
CA THR A 94 15.32 -10.27 -9.04
C THR A 94 15.69 -10.19 -10.52
N ASN A 95 15.89 -8.97 -11.04
CA ASN A 95 16.40 -8.69 -12.39
C ASN A 95 17.93 -8.60 -12.38
#